data_AF-A0A415ZJ49-F1
#
_entry.id   AF-A0A415ZJ49-F1
#
_cell.length_a   1.000
_cell.length_b   1.000
_cell.length_c   1.000
_cell.angle_alpha   90.00
_cell.angle_beta   90.00
_cell.angle_gamma   90.00
#
_symmetry.space_group_name_H-M   'P 1'
#
loop_
_entity.id
_entity.type
_entity.pdbx_description
1 polymer ?
#
loop_
_entity_poly.entity_id
_entity_poly.type
_entity_poly.pdbx_seq_one_letter_code
_entity_poly.pdbx_strand_id
1 'polypeptide(L)' 'MIINKETPCVSELMLGGTLYIAEAIAGEKAKEDAYSKVKRLIMAHMNDREKLSEKTQISA' A
#
# COMPACT_ATOMS: atom_id res chain seq x y z
N MET A 1 19.72 12.08 14.32
CA MET A 1 18.92 10.83 14.39
C MET A 1 18.99 10.21 13.01
N ILE A 2 19.79 9.15 12.83
CA ILE A 2 19.93 8.45 11.55
C ILE A 2 18.73 7.50 11.48
N ILE A 3 17.81 7.75 10.54
CA ILE A 3 16.71 6.82 10.28
C ILE A 3 17.31 5.72 9.41
N ASN A 4 17.39 4.49 9.93
CA ASN A 4 17.90 3.35 9.19
C ASN A 4 17.02 3.13 7.95
N LYS A 5 17.63 3.34 6.78
CA LYS A 5 17.13 2.87 5.50
C LYS A 5 16.95 1.35 5.59
N GLU A 6 15.85 0.81 5.06
CA GLU A 6 15.65 -0.62 4.71
C GLU A 6 14.89 -1.55 5.69
N THR A 7 14.23 -1.08 6.75
CA THR A 7 13.29 -1.99 7.46
C THR A 7 11.93 -2.00 6.74
N PRO A 8 11.48 -3.14 6.19
CA PRO A 8 10.13 -3.23 5.63
C PRO A 8 9.11 -3.03 6.75
N CYS A 9 8.10 -2.19 6.50
CA CYS A 9 6.94 -2.10 7.35
C CYS A 9 5.82 -2.95 6.76
N VAL A 10 5.17 -3.73 7.62
CA VAL A 10 3.97 -4.50 7.27
C VAL A 10 2.76 -3.78 7.86
N SER A 11 1.78 -3.50 7.02
CA SER A 11 0.50 -2.90 7.39
C SER A 11 -0.63 -3.86 7.06
N GLU A 12 -1.53 -4.04 8.02
CA GLU A 12 -2.71 -4.88 7.88
C GLU A 12 -3.97 -4.01 7.86
N LEU A 13 -4.90 -4.31 6.96
CA LEU A 13 -6.14 -3.56 6.80
C LEU A 13 -7.30 -4.52 6.51
N MET A 14 -8.31 -4.50 7.38
CA MET A 14 -9.56 -5.24 7.19
C MET A 14 -10.60 -4.36 6.50
N LEU A 15 -11.06 -4.76 5.30
CA LEU A 15 -12.11 -4.06 4.55
C LEU A 15 -13.13 -5.07 4.01
N GLY A 16 -14.41 -4.89 4.36
CA GLY A 16 -15.50 -5.72 3.84
C GLY A 16 -15.33 -7.22 4.10
N GLY A 17 -14.68 -7.60 5.20
CA GLY A 17 -14.39 -9.00 5.55
C GLY A 17 -13.16 -9.59 4.83
N THR A 18 -12.47 -8.80 4.01
CA THR A 18 -11.21 -9.20 3.36
C THR A 18 -10.01 -8.57 4.09
N LEU A 19 -9.00 -9.38 4.41
CA LEU A 19 -7.74 -8.92 4.97
C LEU A 19 -6.78 -8.53 3.84
N TYR A 20 -6.28 -7.30 3.88
CA TYR A 20 -5.23 -6.79 3.00
C TYR A 20 -3.94 -6.63 3.82
N ILE A 21 -2.86 -7.24 3.33
CA ILE A 21 -1.52 -7.15 3.94
C ILE A 21 -0.62 -6.45 2.94
N ALA A 22 0.03 -5.37 3.35
CA ALA A 22 0.94 -4.60 2.52
C ALA A 22 2.30 -4.46 3.18
N GLU A 23 3.33 -4.92 2.48
CA GLU A 23 4.72 -4.72 2.86
C GLU A 23 5.31 -3.56 2.05
N ALA A 24 5.95 -2.60 2.71
CA ALA A 24 6.52 -1.44 2.05
C ALA A 24 7.82 -0.98 2.72
N ILE A 25 8.70 -0.39 1.91
CA ILE A 25 9.86 0.36 2.40
C ILE A 25 9.59 1.84 2.10
N ALA A 26 9.48 2.65 3.14
CA ALA A 26 9.30 4.08 2.98
C ALA A 26 10.63 4.74 2.60
N GLY A 27 10.67 5.39 1.44
CA GLY A 27 11.78 6.27 1.09
C GLY A 27 11.74 7.55 1.92
N GLU A 28 12.89 8.21 2.07
CA GLU A 28 13.05 9.45 2.86
C GLU A 28 12.13 10.60 2.42
N LYS A 29 11.72 10.59 1.15
CA LYS A 29 10.83 11.59 0.54
C LYS A 29 9.38 11.12 0.41
N ALA A 30 9.01 10.00 1.03
CA ALA A 30 7.64 9.49 0.97
C ALA A 30 6.66 10.52 1.55
N LYS A 31 5.62 10.86 0.78
CA LYS A 31 4.58 11.82 1.17
C LYS A 31 3.30 11.14 1.68
N GLU A 32 3.24 9.81 1.57
CA GLU A 32 2.09 8.97 1.90
C GLU A 32 2.64 7.68 2.53
N ASP A 33 1.99 7.19 3.57
CA ASP A 33 2.31 5.88 4.16
C ASP A 33 1.66 4.73 3.38
N ALA A 34 2.16 3.51 3.61
CA ALA A 34 1.69 2.32 2.91
C ALA A 34 0.20 2.04 3.14
N TYR A 35 -0.29 2.30 4.36
CA TYR A 35 -1.68 2.09 4.73
C TYR A 35 -2.62 2.98 3.92
N SER A 36 -2.33 4.28 3.86
CA SER A 36 -3.10 5.29 3.14
C SER A 36 -3.13 5.01 1.64
N LYS A 37 -1.98 4.61 1.08
CA LYS A 37 -1.87 4.23 -0.33
C LYS A 37 -2.70 3.01 -0.69
N VAL A 38 -2.66 1.97 0.15
CA VAL A 38 -3.42 0.72 -0.04
C VAL A 38 -4.91 0.96 0.09
N LYS A 39 -5.33 1.69 1.14
CA LYS A 39 -6.73 2.09 1.32
C LYS A 39 -7.24 2.84 0.10
N ARG A 40 -6.48 3.83 -0.40
CA ARG A 40 -6.85 4.61 -1.59
C ARG A 40 -6.97 3.73 -2.83
N LEU A 41 -6.02 2.82 -3.06
CA LEU A 41 -6.04 1.90 -4.20
C LEU A 41 -7.28 1.01 -4.16
N ILE A 42 -7.58 0.40 -3.00
CA ILE A 42 -8.74 -0.48 -2.84
C ILE A 42 -10.02 0.31 -3.11
N MET A 43 -10.21 1.45 -2.44
CA MET A 43 -11.40 2.29 -2.59
C MET A 43 -11.59 2.79 -4.03
N ALA A 44 -10.49 3.14 -4.74
CA ALA A 44 -10.54 3.61 -6.12
C ALA A 44 -10.98 2.52 -7.12
N HIS A 45 -10.78 1.24 -6.78
CA HIS A 45 -11.08 0.10 -7.65
C HIS A 45 -12.17 -0.83 -7.07
N MET A 46 -12.87 -0.43 -6.01
CA MET A 46 -13.96 -1.23 -5.41
C MET A 46 -15.06 -1.61 -6.40
N ASN A 47 -15.29 -0.77 -7.41
CA ASN A 47 -16.30 -1.00 -8.45
C ASN A 47 -15.76 -1.73 -9.70
N ASP A 48 -14.45 -1.99 -9.76
CA ASP A 48 -13.76 -2.51 -10.95
C ASP A 48 -12.76 -3.61 -10.54
N ARG A 49 -13.31 -4.82 -10.27
CA ARG A 49 -12.60 -5.96 -9.68
C ARG A 49 -11.37 -6.43 -10.47
N GLU A 50 -11.34 -6.23 -11.79
CA GLU A 50 -10.16 -6.60 -12.61
C GLU A 50 -8.91 -5.79 -12.23
N LYS A 51 -9.07 -4.50 -11.88
CA LYS A 51 -7.95 -3.62 -11.53
C LYS A 51 -7.35 -3.86 -10.14
N LEU A 52 -8.04 -4.61 -9.28
CA LEU A 52 -7.50 -5.08 -8.01
C LEU A 52 -6.53 -6.26 -8.17
N SER A 53 -6.53 -6.94 -9.32
CA SER A 53 -5.77 -8.17 -9.56
C SER A 53 -4.43 -7.96 -10.28
N GLU A 54 -4.10 -6.76 -10.73
CA GLU A 54 -2.86 -6.53 -11.47
C GLU A 54 -1.72 -6.10 -10.56
N LYS A 55 -0.54 -6.65 -10.82
CA LYS A 55 0.75 -6.15 -10.33
C LYS A 55 0.95 -4.71 -10.83
N THR A 56 0.23 -3.74 -10.27
CA THR A 56 0.40 -2.34 -10.63
C THR A 56 1.62 -1.82 -9.88
N GLN A 57 2.81 -2.12 -10.40
CA GLN A 57 3.93 -1.20 -10.24
C GLN A 57 3.55 0.05 -11.03
N ILE A 58 3.09 1.07 -10.31
CA ILE A 58 2.99 2.41 -10.87
C ILE A 58 4.43 2.83 -11.14
N SER A 59 4.84 2.76 -12.40
CA SER A 59 6.13 3.25 -12.88
C SER A 59 6.29 4.72 -12.49
N ALA A 60 7.48 5.05 -11.98
CA ALA A 60 7.84 6.36 -11.43
C ALA A 60 7.83 7.50 -12.45
#